data_AF-A0A7J3SMK5-F1
#
_entry.id   AF-A0A7J3SMK5-F1
#
_cell.length_a   1.000
_cell.length_b   1.000
_cell.length_c   1.000
_cell.angle_alpha   90.00
_cell.angle_beta   90.00
_cell.angle_gamma   90.00
#
_symmetry.space_group_name_H-M   'P 1'
#
loop_
_entity.id
_entity.type
_entity.pdbx_description
1 polymer ?
#
loop_
_entity_poly.entity_id
_entity_poly.type
_entity_poly.pdbx_seq_one_letter_code
_entity_poly.pdbx_strand_id
1 'polypeptide(L)'
;MYRRKVQVVGGSTYIVSIPKQWADEMGIKEGNEVTVEKLADGSLRISPLVGKRTEPPVAKLFISCIESDDVIARAILAYYLTGSREIKLSFKDIECKERVLSVLNFLKGKVLGLEVIEETSDEVILGVILDNRFYDLKSAQQKMIKTISSMVEDTVKAIQSKDIGIMGDIYKRDDLLDRLYLYSLRYITASASTLEARESVPPNMLPHYALITKSLERVGDHISLIARNLMESLKSSEVGESQLSMLQSYLKQEKELLDIIEELLESFSYSKLVLATEKAFFLIKKEGELRKSIDRPTIYYSYVVESCRRIVAYSIDVLESLLDIAALSGGEIGIANFDKK
;
A
#
# COMPACT_ATOMS: atom_id res chain seq x y z
N MET A 1 -6.13 0.35 34.33
CA MET A 1 -5.11 -0.73 34.50
C MET A 1 -5.53 -1.60 35.68
N TYR A 2 -5.72 -2.90 35.47
CA TYR A 2 -6.11 -3.83 36.54
C TYR A 2 -4.89 -4.62 37.00
N ARG A 3 -4.68 -4.73 38.33
CA ARG A 3 -3.67 -5.61 38.92
C ARG A 3 -4.35 -6.80 39.55
N ARG A 4 -3.79 -7.99 39.31
CA ARG A 4 -4.28 -9.27 39.84
C ARG A 4 -3.10 -10.09 40.28
N LYS A 5 -3.28 -10.83 41.38
CA LYS A 5 -2.29 -11.80 41.82
C LYS A 5 -2.46 -13.06 41.00
N VAL A 6 -1.34 -13.66 40.60
CA VAL A 6 -1.31 -15.01 40.04
C VAL A 6 -1.45 -16.00 41.20
N GLN A 7 -2.27 -17.03 41.02
CA GLN A 7 -2.44 -18.11 42.00
C GLN A 7 -2.02 -19.44 41.38
N VAL A 8 -1.60 -20.39 42.20
CA VAL A 8 -1.24 -21.75 41.75
C VAL A 8 -2.35 -22.70 42.17
N VAL A 9 -2.84 -23.49 41.22
CA VAL A 9 -3.84 -24.55 41.45
C VAL A 9 -3.29 -25.88 40.93
N GLY A 10 -3.48 -26.94 41.71
CA GLY A 10 -3.05 -28.29 41.32
C GLY A 10 -1.53 -28.50 41.19
N GLY A 11 -0.71 -27.58 41.69
CA GLY A 11 0.75 -27.69 41.74
C GLY A 11 1.47 -27.42 40.40
N SER A 12 0.77 -27.40 39.28
CA SER A 12 1.36 -27.24 37.93
C SER A 12 0.74 -26.12 37.10
N THR A 13 -0.38 -25.52 37.54
CA THR A 13 -1.13 -24.54 36.75
C THR A 13 -1.22 -23.20 37.47
N TYR A 14 -0.85 -22.13 36.76
CA TYR A 14 -1.06 -20.76 37.22
C TYR A 14 -2.40 -20.24 36.71
N ILE A 15 -3.14 -19.55 37.56
CA ILE A 15 -4.40 -18.89 37.22
C ILE A 15 -4.35 -17.40 37.56
N VAL A 16 -5.03 -16.59 36.77
CA VAL A 16 -5.25 -15.16 37.02
C VAL A 16 -6.71 -14.83 36.77
N SER A 17 -7.36 -14.14 37.70
CA SER A 17 -8.76 -13.72 37.55
C SER A 17 -8.86 -12.55 36.57
N ILE A 18 -9.80 -12.59 35.62
CA ILE A 18 -10.13 -11.45 34.76
C ILE A 18 -11.01 -10.41 35.50
N PRO A 19 -11.05 -9.12 35.08
CA PRO A 19 -11.92 -8.12 35.70
C PRO A 19 -13.40 -8.45 35.49
N LYS A 20 -14.19 -8.47 36.57
CA LYS A 20 -15.63 -8.81 36.52
C LYS A 20 -16.41 -7.92 35.56
N GLN A 21 -16.21 -6.60 35.62
CA GLN A 21 -16.88 -5.66 34.73
C GLN A 21 -16.61 -5.97 33.24
N TRP A 22 -15.36 -6.29 32.89
CA TRP A 22 -15.00 -6.67 31.52
C TRP A 22 -15.64 -8.02 31.13
N ALA A 23 -15.67 -9.00 32.04
CA ALA A 23 -16.32 -10.28 31.81
C ALA A 23 -17.83 -10.11 31.54
N ASP A 24 -18.50 -9.27 32.34
CA ASP A 24 -19.92 -8.95 32.19
C ASP A 24 -20.20 -8.22 30.86
N GLU A 25 -19.38 -7.23 30.50
CA GLU A 25 -19.48 -6.49 29.23
C GLU A 25 -19.32 -7.40 28.01
N MET A 26 -18.41 -8.37 28.09
CA MET A 26 -18.17 -9.35 27.03
C MET A 26 -19.14 -10.53 27.09
N GLY A 27 -19.99 -10.63 28.12
CA GLY A 27 -20.95 -11.73 28.29
C GLY A 27 -20.30 -13.07 28.66
N ILE A 28 -19.08 -13.07 29.20
CA ILE A 28 -18.35 -14.26 29.63
C ILE A 28 -18.96 -14.79 30.93
N LYS A 29 -19.37 -16.05 30.92
CA LYS A 29 -19.90 -16.77 32.08
C LYS A 29 -18.99 -17.93 32.48
N GLU A 30 -19.23 -18.48 33.67
CA GLU A 30 -18.60 -19.71 34.11
C GLU A 30 -18.78 -20.83 33.07
N GLY A 31 -17.71 -21.59 32.81
CA GLY A 31 -17.68 -22.63 31.78
C GLY A 31 -17.51 -22.12 30.34
N ASN A 32 -17.45 -20.81 30.10
CA ASN A 32 -17.07 -20.29 28.78
C ASN A 32 -15.56 -20.33 28.60
N GLU A 33 -15.14 -20.71 27.40
CA GLU A 33 -13.74 -20.68 26.99
C GLU A 33 -13.34 -19.29 26.49
N VAL A 34 -12.06 -18.98 26.62
CA VAL A 34 -11.43 -17.76 26.09
C VAL A 34 -10.15 -18.16 25.35
N THR A 35 -9.79 -17.41 24.32
CA THR A 35 -8.49 -17.55 23.67
C THR A 35 -7.45 -16.80 24.48
N VAL A 36 -6.31 -17.44 24.73
CA VAL A 36 -5.13 -16.82 25.34
C VAL A 36 -3.97 -16.90 24.35
N GLU A 37 -3.58 -15.74 23.82
CA GLU A 37 -2.49 -15.61 22.85
C GLU A 37 -1.25 -15.04 23.54
N LYS A 38 -0.08 -15.62 23.26
CA LYS A 38 1.21 -15.04 23.67
C LYS A 38 1.70 -14.10 22.57
N LEU A 39 1.88 -12.83 22.92
CA LEU A 39 2.41 -11.80 22.02
C LEU A 39 3.94 -11.83 22.01
N ALA A 40 4.54 -11.18 21.00
CA ALA A 40 5.99 -11.14 20.79
C ALA A 40 6.77 -10.49 21.96
N ASP A 41 6.14 -9.55 22.67
CA ASP A 41 6.71 -8.90 23.87
C ASP A 41 6.62 -9.79 25.14
N GLY A 42 6.13 -11.02 25.00
CA GLY A 42 5.94 -11.98 26.08
C GLY A 42 4.66 -11.74 26.90
N SER A 43 3.86 -10.72 26.58
CA SER A 43 2.57 -10.50 27.22
C SER A 43 1.51 -11.50 26.72
N LEU A 44 0.43 -11.63 27.49
CA LEU A 44 -0.71 -12.48 27.14
C LEU A 44 -1.92 -11.61 26.78
N ARG A 45 -2.54 -11.87 25.63
CA ARG A 45 -3.83 -11.30 25.24
C ARG A 45 -4.93 -12.33 25.46
N ILE A 46 -5.98 -11.94 26.18
CA ILE A 46 -7.17 -12.76 26.39
C ILE A 46 -8.30 -12.20 25.54
N SER A 47 -8.96 -13.06 24.77
CA SER A 47 -10.10 -12.70 23.91
C SER A 47 -11.28 -13.67 24.13
N PRO A 48 -12.53 -13.18 24.25
CA PRO A 48 -13.69 -14.05 24.43
C PRO A 48 -14.01 -14.87 23.16
N LEU A 49 -14.33 -16.16 23.32
CA LEU A 49 -14.87 -16.99 22.24
C LEU A 49 -16.39 -16.85 22.10
N VAL A 50 -17.07 -16.44 23.17
CA VAL A 50 -18.53 -16.31 23.29
C VAL A 50 -18.85 -14.92 23.82
N GLY A 51 -19.90 -14.28 23.28
CA GLY A 51 -20.24 -12.89 23.62
C GLY A 51 -20.60 -12.08 22.38
N LYS A 52 -20.94 -10.80 22.55
CA LYS A 52 -20.97 -9.87 21.41
C LYS A 52 -19.57 -9.89 20.80
N ARG A 53 -19.36 -10.66 19.71
CA ARG A 53 -18.44 -10.20 18.67
C ARG A 53 -18.94 -8.79 18.41
N THR A 54 -18.16 -7.78 18.79
CA THR A 54 -18.43 -6.43 18.32
C THR A 54 -18.63 -6.60 16.84
N GLU A 55 -19.85 -6.34 16.34
CA GLU A 55 -20.14 -6.41 14.92
C GLU A 55 -18.98 -5.71 14.19
N PRO A 56 -18.48 -6.27 13.08
CA PRO A 56 -17.36 -5.67 12.37
C PRO A 56 -17.64 -4.17 12.26
N PRO A 57 -16.68 -3.31 12.68
CA PRO A 57 -16.97 -1.93 13.00
C PRO A 57 -17.70 -1.26 11.83
N VAL A 58 -18.99 -0.97 12.00
CA VAL A 58 -19.77 -0.26 10.99
C VAL A 58 -19.40 1.20 11.11
N ALA A 59 -18.73 1.73 10.09
CA ALA A 59 -18.37 3.13 10.07
C ALA A 59 -19.61 3.94 9.66
N LYS A 60 -20.02 4.93 10.46
CA LYS A 60 -21.22 5.75 10.20
C LYS A 60 -20.81 7.17 9.84
N LEU A 61 -21.21 7.63 8.66
CA LEU A 61 -20.94 8.98 8.18
C LEU A 61 -22.26 9.69 7.88
N PHE A 62 -22.45 10.87 8.46
CA PHE A 62 -23.55 11.77 8.11
C PHE A 62 -23.04 12.85 7.15
N ILE A 63 -23.75 13.07 6.05
CA ILE A 63 -23.37 14.01 4.98
C ILE A 63 -24.46 15.07 4.88
N SER A 64 -24.09 16.32 5.12
CA SER A 64 -25.01 17.46 5.06
C SER A 64 -25.13 18.08 3.66
N CYS A 65 -24.20 17.75 2.76
CA CYS A 65 -24.04 18.29 1.41
C CYS A 65 -23.89 19.82 1.35
N ILE A 66 -23.40 20.45 2.43
CA ILE A 66 -22.98 21.85 2.41
C ILE A 66 -21.61 21.99 1.72
N GLU A 67 -20.79 20.95 1.84
CA GLU A 67 -19.44 20.88 1.30
C GLU A 67 -19.42 20.57 -0.20
N SER A 68 -18.26 20.71 -0.86
CA SER A 68 -18.09 20.35 -2.28
C SER A 68 -18.04 18.83 -2.52
N ASP A 69 -18.23 18.40 -3.77
CA ASP A 69 -18.19 16.98 -4.15
C ASP A 69 -16.85 16.34 -3.80
N ASP A 70 -15.74 17.07 -3.95
CA ASP A 70 -14.40 16.63 -3.54
C ASP A 70 -14.29 16.37 -2.04
N VAL A 71 -14.94 17.19 -1.21
CA VAL A 71 -14.92 17.02 0.25
C VAL A 71 -15.75 15.81 0.65
N ILE A 72 -16.92 15.63 0.03
CA ILE A 72 -17.77 14.44 0.20
C ILE A 72 -16.99 13.18 -0.22
N ALA A 73 -16.35 13.20 -1.38
CA ALA A 73 -15.55 12.09 -1.88
C ALA A 73 -14.42 11.72 -0.92
N ARG A 74 -13.68 12.72 -0.40
CA ARG A 74 -12.61 12.50 0.59
C ARG A 74 -13.14 11.97 1.92
N ALA A 75 -14.31 12.42 2.37
CA ALA A 75 -14.94 11.88 3.58
C ALA A 75 -15.29 10.40 3.40
N ILE A 76 -15.91 10.02 2.28
CA ILE A 76 -16.22 8.62 1.98
C ILE A 76 -14.93 7.78 1.89
N LEU A 77 -13.88 8.29 1.22
CA LEU A 77 -12.57 7.63 1.15
C LEU A 77 -11.94 7.43 2.52
N ALA A 78 -12.02 8.42 3.42
CA ALA A 78 -11.50 8.30 4.77
C ALA A 78 -12.20 7.16 5.54
N TYR A 79 -13.52 7.02 5.38
CA TYR A 79 -14.30 5.93 5.95
C TYR A 79 -14.01 4.58 5.28
N TYR A 80 -13.68 4.56 3.99
CA TYR A 80 -13.18 3.36 3.32
C TYR A 80 -11.84 2.88 3.91
N LEU A 81 -10.94 3.81 4.23
CA LEU A 81 -9.62 3.50 4.76
C LEU A 81 -9.65 3.00 6.21
N THR A 82 -10.75 3.13 6.96
CA THR A 82 -10.84 2.63 8.36
C THR A 82 -10.76 1.11 8.45
N GLY A 83 -10.90 0.39 7.34
CA GLY A 83 -10.90 -1.07 7.33
C GLY A 83 -12.27 -1.70 7.59
N SER A 84 -13.30 -0.89 7.86
CA SER A 84 -14.68 -1.31 8.17
C SER A 84 -15.35 -2.09 7.05
N ARG A 85 -15.93 -3.25 7.36
CA ARG A 85 -16.61 -4.12 6.36
C ARG A 85 -17.75 -3.40 5.65
N GLU A 86 -18.48 -2.57 6.40
CA GLU A 86 -19.59 -1.77 5.91
C GLU A 86 -19.44 -0.31 6.34
N ILE A 87 -19.87 0.60 5.46
CA ILE A 87 -19.92 2.02 5.71
C ILE A 87 -21.37 2.46 5.52
N LYS A 88 -22.00 2.95 6.58
CA LYS A 88 -23.35 3.50 6.54
C LYS A 88 -23.28 4.99 6.32
N LEU A 89 -23.79 5.44 5.18
CA LEU A 89 -23.95 6.84 4.84
C LEU A 89 -25.39 7.25 5.15
N SER A 90 -25.54 8.34 5.90
CA SER A 90 -26.82 9.01 6.14
C SER A 90 -26.72 10.44 5.61
N PHE A 91 -27.84 11.00 5.18
CA PHE A 91 -27.86 12.31 4.52
C PHE A 91 -29.01 13.18 5.03
N LYS A 92 -28.84 14.50 4.89
CA LYS A 92 -29.80 15.49 5.38
C LYS A 92 -31.16 15.39 4.68
N ASP A 93 -31.17 15.19 3.38
CA ASP A 93 -32.36 15.19 2.52
C ASP A 93 -32.11 14.40 1.21
N ILE A 94 -33.16 14.26 0.39
CA ILE A 94 -33.13 13.47 -0.85
C ILE A 94 -32.25 14.09 -1.94
N GLU A 95 -32.10 15.41 -1.98
CA GLU A 95 -31.20 16.09 -2.93
C GLU A 95 -29.74 15.76 -2.58
N CYS A 96 -29.41 15.77 -1.29
CA CYS A 96 -28.10 15.35 -0.82
C CYS A 96 -27.82 13.88 -1.14
N LYS A 97 -28.83 12.99 -1.04
CA LYS A 97 -28.70 11.59 -1.44
C LYS A 97 -28.26 11.43 -2.90
N GLU A 98 -28.95 12.08 -3.84
CA GLU A 98 -28.62 11.99 -5.28
C GLU A 98 -27.19 12.48 -5.55
N ARG A 99 -26.79 13.56 -4.87
CA ARG A 99 -25.43 14.09 -4.95
C ARG A 99 -24.40 13.09 -4.42
N VAL A 100 -24.67 12.43 -3.29
CA VAL A 100 -23.82 11.37 -2.74
C VAL A 100 -23.72 10.18 -3.69
N LEU A 101 -24.83 9.75 -4.32
CA LEU A 101 -24.82 8.67 -5.31
C LEU A 101 -23.98 9.01 -6.56
N SER A 102 -24.04 10.26 -7.03
CA SER A 102 -23.18 10.74 -8.11
C SER A 102 -21.69 10.67 -7.74
N VAL A 103 -21.34 11.13 -6.53
CA VAL A 103 -19.97 11.02 -6.00
C VAL A 103 -19.53 9.56 -5.85
N LEU A 104 -20.41 8.67 -5.39
CA LEU A 104 -20.12 7.25 -5.28
C LEU A 104 -19.84 6.60 -6.64
N ASN A 105 -20.60 6.95 -7.68
CA ASN A 105 -20.36 6.46 -9.03
C ASN A 105 -18.96 6.85 -9.55
N PHE A 106 -18.50 8.06 -9.24
CA PHE A 106 -17.12 8.46 -9.52
C PHE A 106 -16.10 7.64 -8.70
N LEU A 107 -16.35 7.44 -7.40
CA LEU A 107 -15.45 6.70 -6.51
C LEU A 107 -15.33 5.20 -6.87
N LYS A 108 -16.37 4.56 -7.41
CA LYS A 108 -16.31 3.16 -7.89
C LYS A 108 -15.21 2.93 -8.93
N GLY A 109 -14.91 3.94 -9.75
CA GLY A 109 -13.81 3.89 -10.71
C GLY A 109 -12.42 4.05 -10.08
N LYS A 110 -12.34 4.62 -8.87
CA LYS A 110 -11.11 5.03 -8.18
C LYS A 110 -10.76 4.19 -6.95
N VAL A 111 -11.67 3.32 -6.50
CA VAL A 111 -11.51 2.50 -5.30
C VAL A 111 -11.82 1.04 -5.62
N LEU A 112 -11.05 0.10 -5.08
CA LEU A 112 -11.30 -1.33 -5.30
C LEU A 112 -12.39 -1.84 -4.35
N GLY A 113 -13.37 -2.52 -4.93
CA GLY A 113 -14.40 -3.28 -4.20
C GLY A 113 -15.47 -2.43 -3.53
N LEU A 114 -15.46 -1.11 -3.66
CA LEU A 114 -16.50 -0.25 -3.09
C LEU A 114 -17.81 -0.44 -3.86
N GLU A 115 -18.82 -1.02 -3.22
CA GLU A 115 -20.13 -1.28 -3.82
C GLU A 115 -21.25 -0.78 -2.93
N VAL A 116 -22.37 -0.40 -3.55
CA VAL A 116 -23.61 -0.07 -2.83
C VAL A 116 -24.33 -1.40 -2.58
N ILE A 117 -24.48 -1.78 -1.31
CA ILE A 117 -25.20 -2.99 -0.90
C ILE A 117 -26.69 -2.70 -0.78
N GLU A 118 -27.03 -1.60 -0.10
CA GLU A 118 -28.40 -1.23 0.21
C GLU A 118 -28.58 0.27 0.03
N GLU A 119 -29.75 0.65 -0.47
CA GLU A 119 -30.16 2.03 -0.65
C GLU A 119 -31.60 2.19 -0.15
N THR A 120 -31.79 3.03 0.86
CA THR A 120 -33.11 3.40 1.39
C THR A 120 -33.38 4.88 1.11
N SER A 121 -34.48 5.41 1.64
CA SER A 121 -34.80 6.85 1.54
C SER A 121 -33.87 7.75 2.35
N ASP A 122 -33.21 7.20 3.38
CA ASP A 122 -32.49 7.90 4.43
C ASP A 122 -31.04 7.42 4.60
N GLU A 123 -30.70 6.23 4.10
CA GLU A 123 -29.38 5.64 4.21
C GLU A 123 -28.90 5.00 2.89
N VAL A 124 -27.57 4.96 2.74
CA VAL A 124 -26.86 4.14 1.74
C VAL A 124 -25.83 3.30 2.49
N ILE A 125 -25.87 1.99 2.31
CA ILE A 125 -24.90 1.06 2.90
C ILE A 125 -23.90 0.68 1.81
N LEU A 126 -22.63 0.98 2.06
CA LEU A 126 -21.53 0.56 1.20
C LEU A 126 -20.87 -0.69 1.77
N GLY A 127 -20.59 -1.63 0.88
CA GLY A 127 -19.77 -2.81 1.13
C GLY A 127 -18.41 -2.69 0.46
N VAL A 128 -17.44 -3.42 0.99
CA VAL A 128 -16.17 -3.66 0.30
C VAL A 128 -16.11 -5.13 -0.12
N ILE A 129 -16.42 -5.39 -1.39
CA ILE A 129 -16.43 -6.72 -1.99
C ILE A 129 -15.21 -6.84 -2.90
N LEU A 130 -14.25 -7.67 -2.51
CA LEU A 130 -12.99 -7.82 -3.24
C LEU A 130 -12.96 -9.16 -3.98
N ASP A 131 -12.28 -9.14 -5.11
CA ASP A 131 -11.93 -10.35 -5.85
C ASP A 131 -10.89 -11.17 -5.07
N ASN A 132 -11.00 -12.50 -5.09
CA ASN A 132 -10.08 -13.45 -4.46
C ASN A 132 -8.60 -13.24 -4.85
N ARG A 133 -8.33 -12.56 -5.97
CA ARG A 133 -6.96 -12.21 -6.42
C ARG A 133 -6.25 -11.20 -5.52
N PHE A 134 -6.96 -10.51 -4.64
CA PHE A 134 -6.40 -9.50 -3.72
C PHE A 134 -6.47 -9.95 -2.26
N TYR A 135 -6.23 -11.22 -1.97
CA TYR A 135 -6.43 -11.77 -0.62
C TYR A 135 -5.42 -11.26 0.42
N ASP A 136 -4.24 -10.76 0.01
CA ASP A 136 -3.24 -10.22 0.92
C ASP A 136 -2.48 -8.99 0.35
N LEU A 137 -1.72 -8.36 1.26
CA LEU A 137 -0.95 -7.15 0.99
C LEU A 137 0.21 -7.39 0.00
N LYS A 138 0.86 -8.55 0.09
CA LYS A 138 1.98 -8.92 -0.79
C LYS A 138 1.52 -9.08 -2.23
N SER A 139 0.39 -9.73 -2.46
CA SER A 139 -0.20 -9.93 -3.79
C SER A 139 -0.55 -8.59 -4.44
N ALA A 140 -1.06 -7.62 -3.66
CA ALA A 140 -1.30 -6.26 -4.15
C ALA A 140 0.00 -5.57 -4.57
N GLN A 141 1.06 -5.65 -3.76
CA GLN A 141 2.37 -5.06 -4.06
C GLN A 141 3.04 -5.72 -5.27
N GLN A 142 2.98 -7.06 -5.40
CA GLN A 142 3.44 -7.77 -6.59
C GLN A 142 2.70 -7.31 -7.84
N LYS A 143 1.38 -7.10 -7.74
CA LYS A 143 0.60 -6.58 -8.87
C LYS A 143 1.01 -5.14 -9.23
N MET A 144 1.33 -4.31 -8.25
CA MET A 144 1.88 -2.97 -8.50
C MET A 144 3.20 -3.06 -9.26
N ILE A 145 4.16 -3.88 -8.81
CA ILE A 145 5.47 -4.03 -9.47
C ILE A 145 5.32 -4.52 -10.91
N LYS A 146 4.53 -5.58 -11.15
CA LYS A 146 4.28 -6.05 -12.53
C LYS A 146 3.68 -4.96 -13.43
N THR A 147 2.79 -4.16 -12.87
CA THR A 147 2.15 -3.05 -13.59
C THR A 147 3.20 -1.97 -13.93
N ILE A 148 4.00 -1.57 -12.96
CA ILE A 148 5.12 -0.63 -13.12
C ILE A 148 6.12 -1.13 -14.15
N SER A 149 6.60 -2.37 -14.04
CA SER A 149 7.53 -2.97 -15.01
C SER A 149 6.96 -2.94 -16.43
N SER A 150 5.66 -3.22 -16.61
CA SER A 150 5.01 -3.10 -17.93
C SER A 150 4.93 -1.65 -18.43
N MET A 151 4.71 -0.67 -17.55
CA MET A 151 4.73 0.75 -17.90
C MET A 151 6.14 1.21 -18.32
N VAL A 152 7.19 0.72 -17.65
CA VAL A 152 8.59 0.96 -18.04
C VAL A 152 8.87 0.39 -19.43
N GLU A 153 8.48 -0.87 -19.69
CA GLU A 153 8.65 -1.50 -20.99
C GLU A 153 7.95 -0.71 -22.10
N ASP A 154 6.72 -0.27 -21.86
CA ASP A 154 5.96 0.49 -22.83
C ASP A 154 6.53 1.90 -23.04
N THR A 155 7.08 2.53 -22.00
CA THR A 155 7.83 3.78 -22.13
C THR A 155 9.08 3.59 -23.00
N VAL A 156 9.80 2.48 -22.80
CA VAL A 156 10.96 2.10 -23.64
C VAL A 156 10.54 1.87 -25.09
N LYS A 157 9.43 1.17 -25.34
CA LYS A 157 8.89 0.98 -26.70
C LYS A 157 8.51 2.30 -27.33
N ALA A 158 7.86 3.21 -26.58
CA ALA A 158 7.47 4.54 -27.06
C ALA A 158 8.69 5.38 -27.47
N ILE A 159 9.83 5.27 -26.76
CA ILE A 159 11.09 5.89 -27.18
C ILE A 159 11.54 5.37 -28.55
N GLN A 160 11.46 4.05 -28.77
CA GLN A 160 11.94 3.39 -29.99
C GLN A 160 11.03 3.65 -31.20
N SER A 161 9.71 3.54 -31.02
CA SER A 161 8.74 3.68 -32.09
C SER A 161 8.34 5.13 -32.35
N LYS A 162 8.61 6.05 -31.41
CA LYS A 162 8.07 7.42 -31.38
C LYS A 162 6.53 7.44 -31.46
N ASP A 163 5.88 6.37 -31.00
CA ASP A 163 4.42 6.21 -31.01
C ASP A 163 3.79 6.75 -29.73
N ILE A 164 2.95 7.76 -29.91
CA ILE A 164 2.22 8.48 -28.85
C ILE A 164 1.05 7.64 -28.31
N GLY A 165 0.51 6.70 -29.10
CA GLY A 165 -0.66 5.89 -28.72
C GLY A 165 -0.45 5.03 -27.48
N ILE A 166 0.79 4.54 -27.28
CA ILE A 166 1.19 3.70 -26.15
C ILE A 166 0.98 4.42 -24.80
N MET A 167 0.98 5.76 -24.78
CA MET A 167 0.94 6.56 -23.57
C MET A 167 -0.43 6.59 -22.90
N GLY A 168 -1.52 6.46 -23.67
CA GLY A 168 -2.87 6.40 -23.11
C GLY A 168 -3.06 5.22 -22.16
N ASP A 169 -2.38 4.11 -22.44
CA ASP A 169 -2.45 2.90 -21.61
C ASP A 169 -1.53 2.96 -20.39
N ILE A 170 -0.49 3.81 -20.42
CA ILE A 170 0.32 4.11 -19.21
C ILE A 170 -0.55 4.80 -18.16
N TYR A 171 -1.32 5.84 -18.54
CA TYR A 171 -2.19 6.55 -17.58
C TYR A 171 -3.30 5.68 -16.98
N LYS A 172 -3.90 4.78 -17.76
CA LYS A 172 -4.90 3.83 -17.22
C LYS A 172 -4.29 2.87 -16.19
N ARG A 173 -3.01 2.54 -16.33
CA ARG A 173 -2.28 1.69 -15.38
C ARG A 173 -1.85 2.47 -14.14
N ASP A 174 -1.55 3.76 -14.28
CA ASP A 174 -1.37 4.70 -13.17
C ASP A 174 -2.60 4.72 -12.26
N ASP A 175 -3.81 4.86 -12.83
CA ASP A 175 -5.08 4.77 -12.11
C ASP A 175 -5.25 3.43 -11.36
N LEU A 176 -4.70 2.34 -11.89
CA LEU A 176 -4.71 1.04 -11.21
C LEU A 176 -3.75 1.03 -10.01
N LEU A 177 -2.59 1.70 -10.10
CA LEU A 177 -1.65 1.80 -8.99
C LEU A 177 -2.24 2.61 -7.82
N ASP A 178 -2.93 3.72 -8.10
CA ASP A 178 -3.67 4.50 -7.11
C ASP A 178 -4.69 3.64 -6.35
N ARG A 179 -5.46 2.85 -7.12
CA ARG A 179 -6.46 1.93 -6.59
C ARG A 179 -5.86 0.86 -5.70
N LEU A 180 -4.74 0.27 -6.12
CA LEU A 180 -4.01 -0.72 -5.34
C LEU A 180 -3.41 -0.11 -4.08
N TYR A 181 -2.92 1.14 -4.14
CA TYR A 181 -2.43 1.87 -2.98
C TYR A 181 -3.51 2.08 -1.92
N LEU A 182 -4.68 2.60 -2.32
CA LEU A 182 -5.83 2.77 -1.41
C LEU A 182 -6.28 1.44 -0.82
N TYR A 183 -6.28 0.37 -1.63
CA TYR A 183 -6.58 -0.97 -1.16
C TYR A 183 -5.59 -1.46 -0.10
N SER A 184 -4.29 -1.33 -0.36
CA SER A 184 -3.24 -1.73 0.60
C SER A 184 -3.33 -0.97 1.92
N LEU A 185 -3.57 0.35 1.89
CA LEU A 185 -3.76 1.13 3.12
C LEU A 185 -4.98 0.68 3.92
N ARG A 186 -6.09 0.40 3.23
CA ARG A 186 -7.29 -0.15 3.85
C ARG A 186 -7.00 -1.51 4.48
N TYR A 187 -6.29 -2.39 3.77
CA TYR A 187 -5.90 -3.71 4.29
C TYR A 187 -5.05 -3.56 5.54
N ILE A 188 -4.02 -2.71 5.51
CA ILE A 188 -3.14 -2.42 6.65
C ILE A 188 -3.94 -1.92 7.87
N THR A 189 -4.89 -1.02 7.66
CA THR A 189 -5.72 -0.48 8.76
C THR A 189 -6.65 -1.53 9.35
N ALA A 190 -7.23 -2.39 8.50
CA ALA A 190 -8.00 -3.56 8.96
C ALA A 190 -7.11 -4.54 9.75
N SER A 191 -5.89 -4.83 9.26
CA SER A 191 -4.93 -5.73 9.90
C SER A 191 -4.44 -5.25 11.26
N ALA A 192 -4.34 -3.94 11.47
CA ALA A 192 -4.03 -3.38 12.78
C ALA A 192 -5.14 -3.66 13.82
N SER A 193 -6.38 -3.82 13.36
CA SER A 193 -7.58 -3.78 14.20
C SER A 193 -8.18 -5.16 14.50
N THR A 194 -7.98 -6.16 13.63
CA THR A 194 -8.59 -7.50 13.80
C THR A 194 -7.57 -8.57 14.19
N LEU A 195 -7.97 -9.50 15.05
CA LEU A 195 -7.10 -10.61 15.50
C LEU A 195 -6.67 -11.50 14.32
N GLU A 196 -7.62 -11.87 13.47
CA GLU A 196 -7.42 -12.76 12.30
C GLU A 196 -6.38 -12.21 11.32
N ALA A 197 -6.26 -10.90 11.18
CA ALA A 197 -5.31 -10.28 10.26
C ALA A 197 -3.95 -9.93 10.91
N ARG A 198 -3.85 -9.96 12.24
CA ARG A 198 -2.56 -9.94 12.95
C ARG A 198 -1.80 -11.27 12.82
N GLU A 199 -2.53 -12.36 12.56
CA GLU A 199 -1.94 -13.67 12.30
C GLU A 199 -1.20 -13.73 10.94
N SER A 200 -1.57 -12.87 9.97
CA SER A 200 -0.91 -12.81 8.66
C SER A 200 0.26 -11.83 8.60
N VAL A 201 0.14 -10.65 9.22
CA VAL A 201 1.21 -9.64 9.27
C VAL A 201 1.30 -9.04 10.68
N PRO A 202 2.46 -9.17 11.37
CA PRO A 202 2.68 -8.55 12.67
C PRO A 202 2.47 -7.02 12.65
N PRO A 203 1.79 -6.42 13.66
CA PRO A 203 1.51 -4.98 13.68
C PRO A 203 2.73 -4.07 13.54
N ASN A 204 3.88 -4.48 14.05
CA ASN A 204 5.14 -3.73 13.94
C ASN A 204 5.70 -3.68 12.52
N MET A 205 5.28 -4.57 11.62
CA MET A 205 5.71 -4.58 10.22
C MET A 205 4.80 -3.76 9.30
N LEU A 206 3.56 -3.46 9.74
CA LEU A 206 2.56 -2.74 8.95
C LEU A 206 3.04 -1.37 8.41
N PRO A 207 3.79 -0.54 9.18
CA PRO A 207 4.31 0.72 8.65
C PRO A 207 5.24 0.54 7.45
N HIS A 208 6.11 -0.48 7.48
CA HIS A 208 7.06 -0.74 6.39
C HIS A 208 6.34 -1.22 5.13
N TYR A 209 5.28 -2.04 5.26
CA TYR A 209 4.46 -2.37 4.10
C TYR A 209 3.71 -1.15 3.53
N ALA A 210 3.26 -0.21 4.37
CA ALA A 210 2.65 1.03 3.89
C ALA A 210 3.64 1.88 3.09
N LEU A 211 4.90 1.96 3.55
CA LEU A 211 5.98 2.64 2.85
C LEU A 211 6.27 1.99 1.50
N ILE A 212 6.41 0.65 1.44
CA ILE A 212 6.59 -0.07 0.16
C ILE A 212 5.47 0.28 -0.82
N THR A 213 4.21 0.16 -0.40
CA THR A 213 3.09 0.45 -1.28
C THR A 213 3.11 1.91 -1.75
N LYS A 214 3.42 2.87 -0.86
CA LYS A 214 3.50 4.28 -1.26
C LYS A 214 4.63 4.52 -2.26
N SER A 215 5.81 3.98 -2.00
CA SER A 215 6.96 4.14 -2.90
C SER A 215 6.70 3.52 -4.27
N LEU A 216 6.05 2.36 -4.34
CA LEU A 216 5.64 1.76 -5.61
C LEU A 216 4.65 2.62 -6.39
N GLU A 217 3.63 3.19 -5.74
CA GLU A 217 2.71 4.14 -6.40
C GLU A 217 3.48 5.35 -6.94
N ARG A 218 4.42 5.90 -6.16
CA ARG A 218 5.27 7.01 -6.59
C ARG A 218 6.18 6.67 -7.78
N VAL A 219 6.71 5.45 -7.85
CA VAL A 219 7.46 5.00 -9.03
C VAL A 219 6.54 5.01 -10.26
N GLY A 220 5.32 4.50 -10.12
CA GLY A 220 4.27 4.58 -11.15
C GLY A 220 3.99 5.99 -11.64
N ASP A 221 3.70 6.92 -10.71
CA ASP A 221 3.47 8.34 -10.99
C ASP A 221 4.60 8.92 -11.86
N HIS A 222 5.84 8.65 -11.47
CA HIS A 222 7.00 9.19 -12.16
C HIS A 222 7.25 8.56 -13.52
N ILE A 223 6.88 7.29 -13.75
CA ILE A 223 6.89 6.71 -15.10
C ILE A 223 5.84 7.40 -15.98
N SER A 224 4.64 7.64 -15.45
CA SER A 224 3.59 8.41 -16.13
C SER A 224 4.03 9.84 -16.45
N LEU A 225 4.78 10.48 -15.55
CA LEU A 225 5.40 11.80 -15.78
C LEU A 225 6.53 11.76 -16.81
N ILE A 226 7.37 10.73 -16.82
CA ILE A 226 8.38 10.52 -17.87
C ILE A 226 7.68 10.43 -19.22
N ALA A 227 6.66 9.58 -19.33
CA ALA A 227 5.89 9.43 -20.55
C ALA A 227 5.34 10.77 -21.03
N ARG A 228 4.66 11.51 -20.15
CA ARG A 228 4.09 12.83 -20.47
C ARG A 228 5.14 13.81 -20.98
N ASN A 229 6.21 14.02 -20.22
CA ASN A 229 7.21 15.03 -20.54
C ASN A 229 8.09 14.63 -21.72
N LEU A 230 8.33 13.34 -21.92
CA LEU A 230 9.05 12.86 -23.09
C LEU A 230 8.32 13.22 -24.38
N MET A 231 6.98 13.14 -24.42
CA MET A 231 6.20 13.55 -25.59
C MET A 231 6.39 15.03 -25.91
N GLU A 232 6.26 15.89 -24.89
CA GLU A 232 6.43 17.33 -25.09
C GLU A 232 7.86 17.67 -25.49
N SER A 233 8.85 16.97 -24.91
CA SER A 233 10.26 17.10 -25.27
C SER A 233 10.56 16.69 -26.73
N LEU A 234 9.90 15.64 -27.24
CA LEU A 234 10.01 15.23 -28.64
C LEU A 234 9.38 16.27 -29.59
N LYS A 235 8.20 16.81 -29.24
CA LYS A 235 7.52 17.86 -30.03
C LYS A 235 8.34 19.15 -30.08
N SER A 236 8.91 19.56 -28.94
CA SER A 236 9.74 20.76 -28.85
C SER A 236 11.18 20.55 -29.32
N SER A 237 11.54 19.33 -29.75
CA SER A 237 12.90 18.96 -30.15
C SER A 237 13.94 19.29 -29.08
N GLU A 238 13.56 19.18 -27.79
CA GLU A 238 14.46 19.38 -26.65
C GLU A 238 15.49 18.25 -26.54
N VAL A 239 15.08 17.02 -26.89
CA VAL A 239 15.87 15.80 -26.69
C VAL A 239 16.46 15.25 -27.99
N GLY A 240 17.73 14.82 -27.95
CA GLY A 240 18.43 14.16 -29.07
C GLY A 240 18.53 12.63 -28.91
N GLU A 241 18.96 11.95 -29.97
CA GLU A 241 19.08 10.47 -30.00
C GLU A 241 20.03 9.92 -28.92
N SER A 242 21.11 10.64 -28.59
CA SER A 242 22.02 10.24 -27.51
C SER A 242 21.32 10.23 -26.14
N GLN A 243 20.55 11.28 -25.84
CA GLN A 243 19.77 11.40 -24.61
C GLN A 243 18.65 10.36 -24.52
N LEU A 244 17.99 10.06 -25.64
CA LEU A 244 17.00 8.99 -25.73
C LEU A 244 17.61 7.61 -25.47
N SER A 245 18.79 7.34 -26.03
CA SER A 245 19.54 6.10 -25.79
C SER A 245 19.96 5.95 -24.32
N MET A 246 20.42 7.03 -23.69
CA MET A 246 20.75 7.05 -22.27
C MET A 246 19.51 6.79 -21.40
N LEU A 247 18.37 7.42 -21.72
CA LEU A 247 17.12 7.24 -21.01
C LEU A 247 16.61 5.80 -21.16
N GLN A 248 16.69 5.25 -22.37
CA GLN A 248 16.31 3.87 -22.64
C GLN A 248 17.19 2.89 -21.82
N SER A 249 18.49 3.15 -21.75
CA SER A 249 19.41 2.36 -20.92
C SER A 249 19.04 2.45 -19.44
N TYR A 250 18.73 3.64 -18.93
CA TYR A 250 18.27 3.84 -17.55
C TYR A 250 16.99 3.04 -17.27
N LEU A 251 15.97 3.19 -18.10
CA LEU A 251 14.67 2.53 -17.90
C LEU A 251 14.77 0.99 -17.94
N LYS A 252 15.60 0.42 -18.82
CA LYS A 252 15.86 -1.03 -18.83
C LYS A 252 16.50 -1.49 -17.52
N GLN A 253 17.46 -0.73 -17.01
CA GLN A 253 18.12 -1.03 -15.75
C GLN A 253 17.18 -0.85 -14.55
N GLU A 254 16.25 0.11 -14.60
CA GLU A 254 15.20 0.25 -13.60
C GLU A 254 14.25 -0.96 -13.60
N LYS A 255 13.82 -1.41 -14.79
CA LYS A 255 12.95 -2.58 -14.91
C LYS A 255 13.58 -3.82 -14.29
N GLU A 256 14.84 -4.09 -14.62
CA GLU A 256 15.59 -5.19 -14.02
C GLU A 256 15.78 -5.02 -12.48
N LEU A 257 15.82 -3.79 -11.93
CA LEU A 257 15.81 -3.58 -10.48
C LEU A 257 14.43 -3.95 -9.89
N LEU A 258 13.34 -3.54 -10.54
CA LEU A 258 11.98 -3.89 -10.15
C LEU A 258 11.76 -5.42 -10.16
N ASP A 259 12.32 -6.12 -11.14
CA ASP A 259 12.27 -7.59 -11.20
C ASP A 259 12.94 -8.23 -9.96
N ILE A 260 14.10 -7.70 -9.51
CA ILE A 260 14.76 -8.18 -8.28
C ILE A 260 13.92 -7.82 -7.03
N ILE A 261 13.32 -6.63 -7.00
CA ILE A 261 12.42 -6.22 -5.89
C ILE A 261 11.20 -7.13 -5.81
N GLU A 262 10.63 -7.55 -6.94
CA GLU A 262 9.53 -8.51 -6.99
C GLU A 262 9.92 -9.83 -6.33
N GLU A 263 11.10 -10.37 -6.70
CA GLU A 263 11.62 -11.59 -6.11
C GLU A 263 11.88 -11.46 -4.61
N LEU A 264 12.36 -10.29 -4.14
CA LEU A 264 12.59 -10.02 -2.72
C LEU A 264 11.28 -9.95 -1.91
N LEU A 265 10.21 -9.42 -2.50
CA LEU A 265 8.88 -9.37 -1.87
C LEU A 265 8.26 -10.76 -1.72
N GLU A 266 8.48 -11.63 -2.71
CA GLU A 266 8.04 -13.02 -2.65
C GLU A 266 8.84 -13.82 -1.62
N SER A 267 10.17 -13.73 -1.70
CA SER A 267 11.08 -14.45 -0.82
C SER A 267 12.35 -13.63 -0.56
N PHE A 268 12.42 -13.06 0.64
CA PHE A 268 13.54 -12.22 1.02
C PHE A 268 14.86 -13.01 1.01
N SER A 269 15.87 -12.44 0.38
CA SER A 269 17.23 -12.97 0.36
C SER A 269 18.21 -11.81 0.52
N TYR A 270 19.09 -11.90 1.51
CA TYR A 270 20.09 -10.86 1.74
C TYR A 270 21.03 -10.70 0.53
N SER A 271 21.39 -11.78 -0.17
CA SER A 271 22.24 -11.68 -1.37
C SER A 271 21.54 -10.95 -2.52
N LYS A 272 20.24 -11.15 -2.69
CA LYS A 272 19.44 -10.41 -3.68
C LYS A 272 19.27 -8.95 -3.27
N LEU A 273 19.13 -8.67 -1.97
CA LEU A 273 19.06 -7.29 -1.46
C LEU A 273 20.35 -6.53 -1.75
N VAL A 274 21.51 -7.15 -1.54
CA VAL A 274 22.82 -6.57 -1.89
C VAL A 274 22.87 -6.26 -3.38
N LEU A 275 22.51 -7.22 -4.23
CA LEU A 275 22.47 -7.03 -5.69
C LEU A 275 21.55 -5.87 -6.10
N ALA A 276 20.34 -5.81 -5.53
CA ALA A 276 19.38 -4.73 -5.81
C ALA A 276 19.93 -3.36 -5.37
N THR A 277 20.57 -3.31 -4.20
CA THR A 277 21.16 -2.10 -3.65
C THR A 277 22.30 -1.57 -4.52
N GLU A 278 23.22 -2.44 -4.93
CA GLU A 278 24.31 -2.10 -5.87
C GLU A 278 23.76 -1.57 -7.20
N LYS A 279 22.66 -2.15 -7.68
CA LYS A 279 21.97 -1.75 -8.91
C LYS A 279 21.30 -0.39 -8.78
N ALA A 280 20.67 -0.10 -7.64
CA ALA A 280 20.14 1.23 -7.34
C ALA A 280 21.27 2.29 -7.33
N PHE A 281 22.43 1.99 -6.72
CA PHE A 281 23.59 2.89 -6.79
C PHE A 281 24.12 3.08 -8.21
N PHE A 282 24.07 2.05 -9.06
CA PHE A 282 24.40 2.17 -10.48
C PHE A 282 23.40 3.08 -11.22
N LEU A 283 22.11 2.96 -10.92
CA LEU A 283 21.07 3.84 -11.48
C LEU A 283 21.24 5.30 -11.06
N ILE A 284 21.67 5.60 -9.83
CA ILE A 284 22.04 6.96 -9.41
C ILE A 284 23.15 7.52 -10.31
N LYS A 285 24.18 6.73 -10.64
CA LYS A 285 25.24 7.16 -11.55
C LYS A 285 24.71 7.45 -12.96
N LYS A 286 23.82 6.58 -13.47
CA LYS A 286 23.15 6.74 -14.77
C LYS A 286 22.26 7.98 -14.83
N GLU A 287 21.51 8.27 -13.77
CA GLU A 287 20.77 9.52 -13.65
C GLU A 287 21.70 10.73 -13.67
N GLY A 288 22.85 10.66 -12.99
CA GLY A 288 23.85 11.71 -13.02
C GLY A 288 24.43 11.95 -14.42
N GLU A 289 24.58 10.90 -15.24
CA GLU A 289 24.95 11.02 -16.66
C GLU A 289 23.83 11.71 -17.46
N LEU A 290 22.57 11.30 -17.28
CA LEU A 290 21.40 11.94 -17.91
C LEU A 290 21.33 13.43 -17.56
N ARG A 291 21.52 13.78 -16.30
CA ARG A 291 21.51 15.17 -15.84
C ARG A 291 22.63 16.00 -16.46
N LYS A 292 23.84 15.45 -16.58
CA LYS A 292 24.97 16.10 -17.24
C LYS A 292 24.76 16.28 -18.75
N SER A 293 23.92 15.44 -19.37
CA SER A 293 23.60 15.55 -20.79
C SER A 293 22.68 16.73 -21.13
N ILE A 294 22.12 17.42 -20.13
CA ILE A 294 21.36 18.65 -20.31
C ILE A 294 22.35 19.79 -20.56
N ASP A 295 22.65 20.04 -21.83
CA ASP A 295 23.65 21.01 -22.31
C ASP A 295 23.06 22.39 -22.65
N ARG A 296 21.73 22.48 -22.69
CA ARG A 296 20.95 23.70 -22.93
C ARG A 296 19.68 23.71 -22.07
N PRO A 297 19.03 24.87 -21.88
CA PRO A 297 17.76 24.93 -21.18
C PRO A 297 16.70 24.07 -21.89
N THR A 298 16.23 23.03 -21.21
CA THR A 298 15.15 22.13 -21.66
C THR A 298 14.16 22.00 -20.50
N ILE A 299 12.87 22.28 -20.73
CA ILE A 299 11.88 22.26 -19.63
C ILE A 299 11.43 20.83 -19.42
N TYR A 300 10.92 20.20 -20.47
CA TYR A 300 10.30 18.88 -20.38
C TYR A 300 11.34 17.79 -20.16
N TYR A 301 12.48 17.84 -20.85
CA TYR A 301 13.54 16.84 -20.62
C TYR A 301 14.13 16.93 -19.20
N SER A 302 14.22 18.13 -18.61
CA SER A 302 14.61 18.28 -17.20
C SER A 302 13.63 17.58 -16.24
N TYR A 303 12.32 17.62 -16.51
CA TYR A 303 11.33 16.88 -15.72
C TYR A 303 11.43 15.36 -15.90
N VAL A 304 11.81 14.89 -17.10
CA VAL A 304 12.11 13.47 -17.34
C VAL A 304 13.28 13.02 -16.45
N VAL A 305 14.39 13.76 -16.47
CA VAL A 305 15.57 13.42 -15.66
C VAL A 305 15.29 13.51 -14.16
N GLU A 306 14.55 14.52 -13.70
CA GLU A 306 14.14 14.57 -12.29
C GLU A 306 13.24 13.38 -11.91
N SER A 307 12.37 12.93 -12.80
CA SER A 307 11.55 11.74 -12.56
C SER A 307 12.40 10.46 -12.47
N CYS A 308 13.46 10.31 -13.27
CA CYS A 308 14.43 9.23 -13.09
C CYS A 308 15.05 9.26 -11.68
N ARG A 309 15.50 10.44 -11.22
CA ARG A 309 16.07 10.58 -9.86
C ARG A 309 15.09 10.16 -8.78
N ARG A 310 13.81 10.53 -8.93
CA ARG A 310 12.75 10.18 -7.99
C ARG A 310 12.45 8.70 -8.00
N ILE A 311 12.39 8.07 -9.17
CA ILE A 311 12.18 6.63 -9.32
C ILE A 311 13.23 5.83 -8.54
N VAL A 312 14.53 6.06 -8.79
CA VAL A 312 15.57 5.30 -8.06
C VAL A 312 15.54 5.56 -6.56
N ALA A 313 15.20 6.78 -6.12
CA ALA A 313 15.05 7.08 -4.70
C ALA A 313 13.91 6.28 -4.07
N TYR A 314 12.73 6.22 -4.71
CA TYR A 314 11.61 5.41 -4.21
C TYR A 314 11.89 3.91 -4.28
N SER A 315 12.62 3.44 -5.29
CA SER A 315 13.09 2.04 -5.35
C SER A 315 14.04 1.72 -4.19
N ILE A 316 14.89 2.66 -3.75
CA ILE A 316 15.71 2.51 -2.53
C ILE A 316 14.82 2.46 -1.28
N ASP A 317 13.81 3.34 -1.15
CA ASP A 317 12.88 3.31 0.00
C ASP A 317 12.17 1.94 0.13
N VAL A 318 11.87 1.29 -1.00
CA VAL A 318 11.33 -0.09 -1.03
C VAL A 318 12.35 -1.09 -0.48
N LEU A 319 13.61 -1.02 -0.93
CA LEU A 319 14.68 -1.90 -0.46
C LEU A 319 14.95 -1.73 1.04
N GLU A 320 14.96 -0.50 1.54
CA GLU A 320 15.10 -0.19 2.98
C GLU A 320 13.95 -0.79 3.78
N SER A 321 12.71 -0.60 3.32
CA SER A 321 11.54 -1.17 3.99
C SER A 321 11.54 -2.71 3.98
N LEU A 322 12.05 -3.34 2.93
CA LEU A 322 12.22 -4.80 2.87
C LEU A 322 13.27 -5.29 3.86
N LEU A 323 14.39 -4.59 3.99
CA LEU A 323 15.42 -4.89 4.98
C LEU A 323 14.89 -4.76 6.41
N ASP A 324 14.13 -3.69 6.70
CA ASP A 324 13.51 -3.47 8.01
C ASP A 324 12.53 -4.61 8.36
N ILE A 325 11.69 -5.03 7.42
CA ILE A 325 10.77 -6.17 7.61
C ILE A 325 11.55 -7.45 7.93
N ALA A 326 12.66 -7.70 7.21
CA ALA A 326 13.51 -8.85 7.47
C ALA A 326 14.14 -8.80 8.87
N ALA A 327 14.57 -7.62 9.33
CA ALA A 327 15.15 -7.42 10.66
C ALA A 327 14.10 -7.67 11.76
N LEU A 328 12.88 -7.16 11.57
CA LEU A 328 11.77 -7.35 12.50
C LEU A 328 11.28 -8.81 12.55
N SER A 329 11.53 -9.60 11.51
CA SER A 329 11.15 -11.01 11.44
C SER A 329 12.08 -11.93 12.23
N GLY A 330 13.14 -11.40 12.84
CA GLY A 330 14.09 -12.17 13.65
C GLY A 330 15.04 -13.04 12.83
N GLY A 331 15.14 -12.81 11.51
CA GLY A 331 16.18 -13.45 10.70
C GLY A 331 17.55 -12.93 11.11
N GLU A 332 18.53 -13.83 11.25
CA GLU A 332 19.93 -13.41 11.30
C GLU A 332 20.27 -12.70 9.99
N ILE A 333 20.18 -11.38 9.97
CA ILE A 333 20.69 -10.58 8.86
C ILE A 333 22.20 -10.68 8.96
N GLY A 334 22.78 -11.60 8.21
CA GLY A 334 24.21 -11.76 8.05
C GLY A 334 24.81 -10.55 7.36
N ILE A 335 24.89 -9.42 8.06
CA ILE A 335 25.96 -8.44 7.83
C ILE A 335 27.22 -9.23 8.19
N ALA A 336 27.99 -9.60 7.17
CA ALA A 336 29.16 -10.45 7.32
C ALA A 336 29.89 -10.13 8.63
N ASN A 337 30.09 -11.16 9.47
CA ASN A 337 30.95 -11.11 10.64
C ASN A 337 32.25 -10.38 10.26
N PHE A 338 32.36 -9.10 10.63
CA PHE A 338 33.61 -8.37 10.53
C PHE A 338 34.52 -8.92 11.63
N ASP A 339 35.37 -9.85 11.21
CA ASP A 339 36.66 -10.24 11.77
C ASP A 339 36.75 -10.46 13.30
N LYS A 340 36.56 -11.72 13.70
CA LYS A 340 37.52 -12.34 14.63
C LYS A 340 38.71 -12.84 13.80
N LYS A 341 39.79 -12.06 13.75
CA LYS A 341 41.15 -12.56 13.54
C LYS A 341 42.03 -12.10 14.68
#